data_AF-A0A7S9DZH4-F1
#
_entry.id   AF-A0A7S9DZH4-F1
#
_cell.length_a   1.000
_cell.length_b   1.000
_cell.length_c   1.000
_cell.angle_alpha   90.00
_cell.angle_beta   90.00
_cell.angle_gamma   90.00
#
_symmetry.space_group_name_H-M   'P 1'
#
loop_
_entity.id
_entity.type
_entity.pdbx_description
1 polymer ?
#
loop_
_entity_poly.entity_id
_entity_poly.type
_entity_poly.pdbx_seq_one_letter_code
_entity_poly.pdbx_strand_id
1 'polypeptide(L)'
;MLKYKFTLRSHPLRRWQWVVPLVAVGVVGVCLPEPVYSYASYPLVLAIVAGLAIYALYGYHHCAVRPPWLVGFDGASRWQQASVPASLAEAPIWWLTRRSRITPLGLYLHFSCNQQPCGYHWIWRSECDELHYRRLSRAILHLQRATAPTL
;
A
#
# COMPACT_ATOMS: atom_id res chain seq x y z
N MET A 1 3.68 21.09 -14.23
CA MET A 1 2.31 21.48 -13.80
C MET A 1 1.50 20.19 -13.63
N LEU A 2 0.67 20.06 -12.58
CA LEU A 2 -0.21 18.89 -12.43
C LEU A 2 -1.28 18.91 -13.53
N LYS A 3 -1.43 17.80 -14.26
CA LYS A 3 -2.35 17.70 -15.40
C LYS A 3 -3.67 17.03 -15.04
N TYR A 4 -3.62 16.07 -14.13
CA TYR A 4 -4.75 15.25 -13.70
C TYR A 4 -4.93 15.37 -12.19
N LYS A 5 -6.17 15.56 -11.75
CA LYS A 5 -6.56 15.53 -10.34
C LYS A 5 -7.70 14.54 -10.16
N PHE A 6 -7.55 13.59 -9.24
CA PHE A 6 -8.58 12.60 -8.96
C PHE A 6 -8.55 12.17 -7.50
N THR A 7 -9.64 11.59 -7.02
CA THR A 7 -9.75 11.08 -5.66
C THR A 7 -9.63 9.56 -5.65
N LEU A 8 -8.83 9.04 -4.73
CA LEU A 8 -8.76 7.61 -4.44
C LEU A 8 -9.77 7.27 -3.36
N ARG A 9 -10.70 6.40 -3.70
CA ARG A 9 -11.71 5.88 -2.76
C ARG A 9 -11.09 4.76 -1.91
N SER A 10 -11.59 4.55 -0.71
CA SER A 10 -11.16 3.41 0.11
C SER A 10 -11.83 2.12 -0.40
N HIS A 11 -11.03 1.08 -0.68
CA HIS A 11 -11.58 -0.24 -0.97
C HIS A 11 -12.17 -0.87 0.29
N PRO A 12 -13.32 -1.57 0.23
CA PRO A 12 -13.85 -2.32 1.38
C PRO A 12 -12.85 -3.35 1.93
N LEU A 13 -12.02 -3.98 1.09
CA LEU A 13 -10.96 -4.90 1.57
C LEU A 13 -9.93 -4.21 2.46
N ARG A 14 -9.74 -2.88 2.34
CA ARG A 14 -8.88 -2.16 3.30
C ARG A 14 -9.44 -2.19 4.71
N ARG A 15 -10.77 -2.26 4.86
CA ARG A 15 -11.42 -2.42 6.18
C ARG A 15 -11.12 -3.78 6.81
N TRP A 16 -10.72 -4.77 6.03
CA TRP A 16 -10.40 -6.12 6.48
C TRP A 16 -8.89 -6.35 6.61
N GLN A 17 -8.06 -5.32 6.41
CA GLN A 17 -6.60 -5.45 6.54
C GLN A 17 -6.16 -5.86 7.94
N TRP A 18 -6.93 -5.53 8.99
CA TRP A 18 -6.68 -5.99 10.36
C TRP A 18 -6.90 -7.51 10.54
N VAL A 19 -7.66 -8.16 9.65
CA VAL A 19 -7.88 -9.60 9.71
C VAL A 19 -6.64 -10.37 9.27
N VAL A 20 -5.86 -9.83 8.32
CA VAL A 20 -4.65 -10.48 7.81
C VAL A 20 -3.65 -10.83 8.92
N PRO A 21 -3.22 -9.90 9.79
CA PRO A 21 -2.32 -10.27 10.88
C PRO A 21 -2.96 -11.21 11.90
N LEU A 22 -4.27 -11.11 12.15
CA LEU A 22 -4.95 -12.04 13.06
C LEU A 22 -4.98 -13.48 12.52
N VAL A 23 -5.25 -13.64 11.22
CA VAL A 23 -5.18 -14.93 10.55
C VAL A 23 -3.74 -15.46 10.58
N ALA A 24 -2.75 -14.61 10.32
CA ALA A 24 -1.34 -15.02 10.42
C ALA A 24 -0.97 -15.49 11.84
N VAL A 25 -1.38 -14.76 12.87
CA VAL A 25 -1.18 -15.14 14.28
C VAL A 25 -1.89 -16.45 14.61
N GLY A 26 -3.13 -16.63 14.14
CA GLY A 26 -3.89 -17.87 14.31
C GLY A 26 -3.23 -19.08 13.64
N VAL A 27 -2.75 -18.92 12.40
CA VAL A 27 -2.02 -19.96 11.67
C VAL A 27 -0.73 -20.32 12.40
N VAL A 28 0.05 -19.32 12.84
CA VAL A 28 1.25 -19.57 13.65
C VAL A 28 0.89 -20.36 14.90
N GLY A 29 -0.18 -19.96 15.60
CA GLY A 29 -0.65 -20.64 16.80
C GLY A 29 -1.02 -22.11 16.57
N VAL A 30 -1.67 -22.46 15.46
CA VAL A 30 -2.05 -23.84 15.13
C VAL A 30 -0.86 -24.66 14.60
N CYS A 31 0.09 -24.02 13.93
CA CYS A 31 1.26 -24.68 13.35
C CYS A 31 2.44 -24.83 14.33
N LEU A 32 2.28 -24.45 15.60
CA LEU A 32 3.34 -24.68 16.60
C LEU A 32 3.53 -26.19 16.82
N PRO A 33 4.77 -26.68 16.84
CA PRO A 33 5.02 -28.10 17.06
C PRO A 33 4.70 -28.49 18.51
N GLU A 34 4.21 -29.72 18.72
CA GLU A 34 3.82 -30.27 20.04
C GLU A 34 4.77 -29.95 21.20
N PRO A 35 6.11 -30.02 21.05
CA PRO A 35 7.04 -29.71 22.12
C PRO A 35 6.86 -28.30 22.68
N VAL A 36 6.43 -27.32 21.89
CA VAL A 36 6.21 -25.94 22.37
C VAL A 36 5.14 -25.88 23.45
N TYR A 37 4.08 -26.69 23.32
CA TYR A 37 3.02 -26.80 24.33
C TYR A 37 3.46 -27.59 25.58
N SER A 38 4.55 -28.34 25.48
CA SER A 38 5.15 -29.03 26.64
C SER A 38 6.06 -28.12 27.46
N TYR A 39 6.73 -27.15 26.83
CA TYR A 39 7.62 -26.19 27.51
C TYR A 39 6.88 -24.96 28.06
N ALA A 40 5.76 -24.59 27.45
CA ALA A 40 4.95 -23.45 27.86
C ALA A 40 3.58 -23.92 28.33
N SER A 41 3.16 -23.45 29.51
CA SER A 41 1.79 -23.69 29.96
C SER A 41 0.80 -23.10 28.95
N TYR A 42 -0.33 -23.78 28.72
CA TYR A 42 -1.40 -23.31 27.83
C TYR A 42 -1.77 -21.83 28.01
N PRO A 43 -1.92 -21.28 29.24
CA PRO A 43 -2.18 -19.85 29.42
C PRO A 43 -1.04 -18.93 28.96
N LEU A 44 0.22 -19.38 29.03
CA LEU A 44 1.37 -18.60 28.55
C LEU A 44 1.36 -18.49 27.03
N VAL A 45 1.10 -19.59 26.32
CA VAL A 45 0.97 -19.59 24.85
C VAL A 45 -0.17 -18.66 24.42
N LEU A 46 -1.31 -18.73 25.11
CA LEU A 46 -2.47 -17.89 24.82
C LEU A 46 -2.18 -16.40 25.07
N ALA A 47 -1.42 -16.08 26.14
CA ALA A 47 -0.98 -14.71 26.42
C ALA A 47 -0.01 -14.17 25.35
N ILE A 48 0.91 -14.98 24.84
CA ILE A 48 1.83 -14.60 23.76
C ILE A 48 1.06 -14.33 22.47
N VAL A 49 0.16 -15.22 22.09
CA VAL A 49 -0.69 -15.08 20.90
C VAL A 49 -1.57 -13.84 21.01
N ALA A 50 -2.18 -13.60 22.17
CA ALA A 50 -2.98 -12.39 22.43
C ALA A 50 -2.12 -11.12 22.36
N GLY A 51 -0.91 -11.14 22.93
CA GLY A 51 0.04 -10.02 22.85
C GLY A 51 0.44 -9.70 21.41
N LEU A 52 0.73 -10.71 20.60
CA LEU A 52 1.04 -10.55 19.18
C LEU A 52 -0.16 -10.00 18.39
N ALA A 53 -1.36 -10.49 18.67
CA ALA A 53 -2.59 -9.98 18.07
C ALA A 53 -2.81 -8.50 18.40
N ILE A 54 -2.70 -8.11 19.68
CA ILE A 54 -2.82 -6.72 20.12
C ILE A 54 -1.75 -5.84 19.48
N TYR A 55 -0.49 -6.31 19.45
CA TYR A 55 0.61 -5.56 18.80
C TYR A 55 0.34 -5.35 17.31
N ALA A 56 -0.13 -6.37 16.61
CA ALA A 56 -0.45 -6.26 15.19
C ALA A 56 -1.65 -5.32 14.93
N LEU A 57 -2.67 -5.35 15.80
CA LEU A 57 -3.78 -4.40 15.75
C LEU A 57 -3.32 -2.97 16.04
N TYR A 58 -2.42 -2.79 17.01
CA TYR A 58 -1.84 -1.48 17.34
C TYR A 58 -1.04 -0.92 16.17
N GLY A 59 -0.18 -1.73 15.57
CA GLY A 59 0.57 -1.37 14.35
C GLY A 59 -0.35 -1.03 13.18
N TYR A 60 -1.44 -1.79 13.01
CA TYR A 60 -2.46 -1.46 12.01
C TYR A 60 -3.07 -0.08 12.26
N HIS A 61 -3.47 0.25 13.49
CA HIS A 61 -4.06 1.56 13.79
C HIS A 61 -3.11 2.74 13.50
N HIS A 62 -1.80 2.56 13.71
CA HIS A 62 -0.78 3.58 13.45
C HIS A 62 -0.39 3.68 11.97
N CYS A 63 -0.46 2.58 11.23
CA CYS A 63 -0.12 2.53 9.81
C CYS A 63 -1.33 2.64 8.88
N ALA A 64 -2.55 2.63 9.41
CA ALA A 64 -3.78 2.78 8.64
C ALA A 64 -3.94 4.21 8.13
N VAL A 65 -3.26 4.50 7.03
CA VAL A 65 -3.43 5.72 6.24
C VAL A 65 -4.85 5.69 5.66
N ARG A 66 -5.79 6.45 6.26
CA ARG A 66 -7.22 6.41 5.90
C ARG A 66 -7.51 7.31 4.68
N PRO A 67 -8.00 6.76 3.57
CA PRO A 67 -8.56 7.55 2.46
C PRO A 67 -9.84 8.28 2.90
N PRO A 68 -10.31 9.28 2.14
CA PRO A 68 -9.94 9.57 0.75
C PRO A 68 -8.66 10.39 0.60
N TRP A 69 -7.89 10.09 -0.45
CA TRP A 69 -6.73 10.89 -0.87
C TRP A 69 -7.06 11.61 -2.18
N LEU A 70 -6.79 12.91 -2.22
CA LEU A 70 -6.77 13.65 -3.46
C LEU A 70 -5.37 13.55 -4.05
N VAL A 71 -5.30 13.10 -5.30
CA VAL A 71 -4.07 12.85 -6.03
C VAL A 71 -3.92 13.86 -7.15
N GLY A 72 -2.75 14.48 -7.22
CA GLY A 72 -2.25 15.23 -8.36
C GLY A 72 -1.26 14.38 -9.14
N PHE A 73 -1.50 14.21 -10.44
CA PHE A 73 -0.61 13.50 -11.35
C PHE A 73 -0.30 14.34 -12.60
N ASP A 74 0.96 14.43 -13.00
CA ASP A 74 1.37 15.22 -14.17
C ASP A 74 1.21 14.49 -15.52
N GLY A 75 0.94 13.18 -15.49
CA GLY A 75 0.84 12.35 -16.71
C GLY A 75 2.14 11.65 -17.10
N ALA A 76 3.26 11.98 -16.46
CA ALA A 76 4.57 11.39 -16.74
C ALA A 76 5.06 10.58 -15.55
N SER A 77 5.31 11.24 -14.43
CA SER A 77 5.92 10.60 -13.25
C SER A 77 5.74 11.37 -11.95
N ARG A 78 5.40 12.66 -11.97
CA ARG A 78 5.22 13.43 -10.74
C ARG A 78 3.88 13.11 -10.11
N TRP A 79 3.94 12.76 -8.84
CA TRP A 79 2.83 12.40 -7.98
C TRP A 79 2.82 13.32 -6.77
N GLN A 80 1.67 13.89 -6.45
CA GLN A 80 1.41 14.59 -5.20
C GLN A 80 0.13 14.03 -4.61
N GLN A 81 0.07 13.90 -3.30
CA GLN A 81 -1.15 13.47 -2.62
C GLN A 81 -1.40 14.26 -1.35
N ALA A 82 -2.66 14.54 -1.08
CA ALA A 82 -3.10 15.21 0.13
C ALA A 82 -4.48 14.68 0.55
N SER A 83 -4.79 14.76 1.84
CA SER A 83 -6.13 14.45 2.35
C SER A 83 -7.13 15.58 2.06
N VAL A 84 -6.64 16.82 1.90
CA VAL A 84 -7.45 18.02 1.69
C VAL A 84 -7.03 18.69 0.36
N PRO A 85 -7.96 19.18 -0.47
CA PRO A 85 -7.63 19.81 -1.75
C PRO A 85 -6.67 20.99 -1.65
N ALA A 86 -6.82 21.81 -0.60
CA ALA A 86 -6.01 23.01 -0.37
C ALA A 86 -4.52 22.69 -0.16
N SER A 87 -4.21 21.58 0.51
CA SER A 87 -2.82 21.18 0.81
C SER A 87 -2.15 20.41 -0.32
N LEU A 88 -2.83 20.14 -1.44
CA LEU A 88 -2.23 19.40 -2.55
C LEU A 88 -1.05 20.16 -3.19
N ALA A 89 -1.15 21.49 -3.27
CA ALA A 89 -0.08 22.30 -3.86
C ALA A 89 1.20 22.28 -3.01
N GLU A 90 1.05 22.17 -1.69
CA GLU A 90 2.13 22.14 -0.70
C GLU A 90 2.62 20.72 -0.39
N ALA A 91 1.89 19.71 -0.85
CA ALA A 91 2.21 18.31 -0.61
C ALA A 91 3.56 17.92 -1.25
N PRO A 92 4.32 17.03 -0.59
CA PRO A 92 5.60 16.58 -1.11
C PRO A 92 5.46 15.97 -2.51
N ILE A 93 6.41 16.28 -3.38
CA ILE A 93 6.45 15.74 -4.74
C ILE A 93 7.18 14.40 -4.71
N TRP A 94 6.48 13.36 -5.13
CA TRP A 94 7.06 12.03 -5.33
C TRP A 94 7.15 11.71 -6.81
N TRP A 95 8.13 10.89 -7.15
CA TRP A 95 8.38 10.48 -8.52
C TRP A 95 8.12 8.99 -8.67
N LEU A 96 7.21 8.63 -9.57
CA LEU A 96 6.98 7.25 -9.96
C LEU A 96 8.24 6.68 -10.60
N THR A 97 8.65 5.54 -10.09
CA THR A 97 9.84 4.83 -10.56
C THR A 97 9.45 3.66 -11.46
N ARG A 98 10.46 3.13 -12.17
CA ARG A 98 10.36 1.95 -13.02
C ARG A 98 10.01 0.66 -12.27
N ARG A 99 10.11 0.65 -10.94
CA ARG A 99 9.71 -0.49 -10.11
C ARG A 99 8.20 -0.59 -9.92
N SER A 100 7.43 0.41 -10.38
CA SER A 100 5.97 0.35 -10.40
C SER A 100 5.50 -0.77 -11.33
N ARG A 101 4.43 -1.48 -10.96
CA ARG A 101 3.91 -2.66 -11.66
C ARG A 101 2.39 -2.60 -11.77
N ILE A 102 1.87 -3.13 -12.87
CA ILE A 102 0.43 -3.38 -13.05
C ILE A 102 0.20 -4.84 -12.68
N THR A 103 -0.82 -5.09 -11.87
CA THR A 103 -1.22 -6.45 -11.48
C THR A 103 -2.67 -6.69 -11.86
N PRO A 104 -3.15 -7.95 -11.93
CA PRO A 104 -4.55 -8.23 -12.21
C PRO A 104 -5.53 -7.55 -11.22
N LEU A 105 -5.07 -7.33 -9.99
CA LEU A 105 -5.86 -6.77 -8.89
C LEU A 105 -5.77 -5.23 -8.78
N GLY A 106 -4.74 -4.61 -9.35
CA GLY A 106 -4.48 -3.20 -9.11
C GLY A 106 -3.16 -2.68 -9.69
N LEU A 107 -2.65 -1.62 -9.07
CA LEU A 107 -1.39 -0.99 -9.41
C LEU A 107 -0.50 -0.97 -8.17
N TYR A 108 0.73 -1.43 -8.33
CA TYR A 108 1.80 -1.24 -7.36
C TYR A 108 2.63 -0.04 -7.78
N LEU A 109 2.58 1.05 -7.01
CA LEU A 109 3.34 2.27 -7.26
C LEU A 109 4.57 2.27 -6.37
N HIS A 110 5.74 2.51 -6.96
CA HIS A 110 6.98 2.68 -6.22
C HIS A 110 7.51 4.09 -6.44
N PHE A 111 7.77 4.81 -5.35
CA PHE A 111 8.11 6.23 -5.36
C PHE A 111 9.56 6.50 -4.96
N SER A 112 10.12 7.56 -5.52
CA SER A 112 11.37 8.18 -5.07
C SER A 112 11.19 9.67 -4.81
N CYS A 113 11.88 10.21 -3.81
CA CYS A 113 12.07 11.65 -3.60
C CYS A 113 13.57 11.93 -3.62
N ASN A 114 14.01 12.91 -4.41
CA ASN A 114 15.43 13.30 -4.50
C ASN A 114 16.39 12.10 -4.69
N GLN A 115 16.02 11.18 -5.59
CA GLN A 115 16.76 9.94 -5.92
C GLN A 115 16.81 8.88 -4.80
N GLN A 116 16.20 9.13 -3.63
CA GLN A 116 16.06 8.15 -2.57
C GLN A 116 14.70 7.45 -2.64
N PRO A 117 14.62 6.14 -2.30
CA PRO A 117 13.35 5.44 -2.21
C PRO A 117 12.52 6.02 -1.05
N CYS A 118 11.28 6.42 -1.33
CA CYS A 118 10.44 7.10 -0.33
C CYS A 118 9.19 6.33 0.06
N GLY A 119 8.86 5.28 -0.68
CA GLY A 119 7.77 4.40 -0.29
C GLY A 119 7.14 3.69 -1.48
N TYR A 120 6.13 2.91 -1.14
CA TYR A 120 5.30 2.21 -2.09
C TYR A 120 3.83 2.44 -1.76
N HIS A 121 2.98 2.34 -2.77
CA HIS A 121 1.55 2.46 -2.59
C HIS A 121 0.84 1.47 -3.50
N TRP A 122 0.01 0.63 -2.90
CA TRP A 122 -0.88 -0.25 -3.65
C TRP A 122 -2.20 0.46 -3.90
N ILE A 123 -2.68 0.47 -5.14
CA ILE A 123 -4.00 0.99 -5.52
C ILE A 123 -4.81 -0.16 -6.10
N TRP A 124 -5.93 -0.49 -5.49
CA TRP A 124 -6.85 -1.47 -6.05
C TRP A 124 -7.58 -0.89 -7.26
N ARG A 125 -7.92 -1.73 -8.24
CA ARG A 125 -8.62 -1.27 -9.45
C ARG A 125 -9.92 -0.50 -9.15
N SER A 126 -10.65 -0.93 -8.14
CA SER A 126 -11.92 -0.35 -7.66
C SER A 126 -11.75 0.92 -6.80
N GLU A 127 -10.53 1.33 -6.46
CA GLU A 127 -10.26 2.57 -5.72
C GLU A 127 -10.11 3.79 -6.62
N CYS A 128 -9.93 3.55 -7.91
CA CYS A 128 -9.65 4.56 -8.91
C CYS A 128 -10.69 4.45 -10.02
N ASP A 129 -11.25 5.58 -10.45
CA ASP A 129 -12.15 5.57 -11.61
C ASP A 129 -11.44 5.00 -12.83
N GLU A 130 -12.17 4.27 -13.67
CA GLU A 130 -11.58 3.50 -14.77
C GLU A 130 -10.73 4.35 -15.71
N LEU A 131 -11.18 5.58 -16.01
CA LEU A 131 -10.44 6.53 -16.84
C LEU A 131 -9.08 6.90 -16.22
N HIS A 132 -9.04 7.15 -14.91
CA HIS A 132 -7.81 7.49 -14.19
C HIS A 132 -6.90 6.26 -14.05
N TYR A 133 -7.47 5.09 -13.78
CA TYR A 133 -6.75 3.82 -13.74
C TYR A 133 -6.05 3.53 -15.08
N ARG A 134 -6.74 3.70 -16.21
CA ARG A 134 -6.16 3.51 -17.55
C ARG A 134 -5.03 4.50 -17.82
N ARG A 135 -5.17 5.77 -17.41
CA ARG A 135 -4.11 6.79 -17.56
C ARG A 135 -2.86 6.44 -16.75
N LEU A 136 -3.02 6.04 -15.49
CA LEU A 136 -1.91 5.60 -14.64
C LEU A 136 -1.23 4.35 -15.20
N SER A 137 -2.03 3.37 -15.65
CA SER A 137 -1.51 2.15 -16.27
C SER A 137 -0.64 2.46 -17.49
N ARG A 138 -1.10 3.36 -18.37
CA ARG A 138 -0.30 3.80 -19.52
C ARG A 138 1.00 4.47 -19.09
N ALA A 139 0.96 5.35 -18.08
CA ALA A 139 2.16 6.00 -17.57
C ALA A 139 3.18 4.98 -17.02
N ILE A 140 2.72 3.98 -16.26
CA ILE A 140 3.58 2.90 -15.76
C ILE A 140 4.21 2.12 -16.92
N LEU A 141 3.43 1.76 -17.95
CA LEU A 141 3.95 1.07 -19.13
C LEU A 141 4.98 1.91 -19.89
N HIS A 142 4.74 3.22 -20.04
CA HIS A 142 5.71 4.13 -20.65
C HIS A 142 7.00 4.23 -19.84
N LEU A 143 6.91 4.33 -18.51
CA LEU A 143 8.07 4.35 -17.60
C LEU A 143 8.90 3.07 -17.69
N GLN A 144 8.24 1.91 -17.82
CA GLN A 144 8.91 0.63 -18.00
C GLN A 144 9.61 0.53 -19.35
N ARG A 145 8.98 1.02 -20.42
CA ARG A 145 9.50 0.96 -21.80
C ARG A 145 10.65 1.92 -22.08
N ALA A 146 10.75 3.05 -21.38
CA ALA A 146 11.81 4.06 -21.54
C ALA A 146 13.23 3.54 -21.20
N THR A 147 13.41 2.22 -21.03
CA THR A 147 14.67 1.56 -20.74
C THR A 147 14.83 0.21 -21.42
N ALA A 148 14.23 0.01 -22.60
CA ALA A 148 14.87 -0.96 -23.49
C ALA A 148 16.18 -0.31 -23.97
N PRO A 149 17.37 -0.70 -23.46
CA PRO A 149 18.57 -0.43 -24.23
C PRO A 149 18.35 -1.10 -25.58
N THR A 150 18.45 -0.33 -26.65
CA THR A 150 18.73 -0.89 -27.97
C THR A 150 20.03 -1.66 -27.83
N LEU A 151 19.92 -2.98 -27.64
CA LEU A 151 21.00 -3.93 -27.85
C LEU A 151 21.11 -4.21 -29.34
#